data_AF-A2C6K9-F1
#
_entry.id   AF-A2C6K9-F1
#
_cell.length_a   1.000
_cell.length_b   1.000
_cell.length_c   1.000
_cell.angle_alpha   90.00
_cell.angle_beta   90.00
_cell.angle_gamma   90.00
#
_symmetry.space_group_name_H-M   'P 1'
#
loop_
_entity.id
_entity.type
_entity.pdbx_description
1 polymer ?
#
loop_
_entity_poly.entity_id
_entity_poly.type
_entity_poly.pdbx_seq_one_letter_code
_entity_poly.pdbx_strand_id
1 'polypeptide(L)'
;MPRKRRKLNKEMEAEIAAAQRKVELVMAMIYDIADEETQGEYLSGFEQINAAASHLSESYVLKGFCEETEGTLALYRGLLERFEQEYEL
;
A
#
# COMPACT_ATOMS: atom_id res chain seq x y z
N MET A 1 27.95 5.68 10.77
CA MET A 1 27.52 6.85 9.97
C MET A 1 26.30 7.47 10.61
N PRO A 2 26.29 8.76 10.97
CA PRO A 2 25.07 9.40 11.45
C PRO A 2 24.01 9.35 10.35
N ARG A 3 22.89 8.64 10.59
CA ARG A 3 21.74 8.64 9.67
C ARG A 3 21.24 10.08 9.57
N LYS A 4 21.18 10.64 8.34
CA LYS A 4 20.50 11.92 8.12
C LYS A 4 19.10 11.83 8.72
N ARG A 5 18.71 12.81 9.52
CA ARG A 5 17.35 12.87 10.08
C ARG A 5 16.37 13.00 8.92
N ARG A 6 15.42 12.07 8.82
CA ARG A 6 14.39 12.09 7.79
C ARG A 6 13.47 13.31 7.95
N LYS A 7 12.93 13.82 6.84
CA LYS A 7 11.89 14.86 6.87
C LYS A 7 10.57 14.22 7.30
N LEU A 8 9.93 14.77 8.33
CA LEU A 8 8.63 14.30 8.82
C LEU A 8 7.49 15.06 8.16
N ASN A 9 6.37 14.38 7.90
CA ASN A 9 5.11 14.94 7.46
C ASN A 9 3.96 14.12 8.08
N LYS A 10 3.11 14.78 8.89
CA LYS A 10 2.02 14.12 9.61
C LYS A 10 0.93 13.57 8.70
N GLU A 11 0.65 14.25 7.59
CA GLU A 11 -0.33 13.80 6.62
C GLU A 11 0.17 12.52 5.94
N MET A 12 1.42 12.51 5.49
CA MET A 12 2.04 11.30 4.93
C MET A 12 2.06 10.14 5.94
N GLU A 13 2.35 10.41 7.22
CA GLU A 13 2.30 9.38 8.27
C GLU A 13 0.90 8.80 8.48
N ALA A 14 -0.13 9.66 8.43
CA ALA A 14 -1.52 9.22 8.52
C ALA A 14 -1.93 8.38 7.29
N GLU A 15 -1.51 8.78 6.10
CA GLU A 15 -1.73 8.06 4.85
C GLU A 15 -1.06 6.69 4.84
N ILE A 16 0.21 6.59 5.28
CA ILE A 16 0.92 5.31 5.42
C ILE A 16 0.18 4.40 6.39
N ALA A 17 -0.23 4.92 7.55
CA ALA A 17 -0.96 4.13 8.53
C ALA A 17 -2.34 3.69 8.01
N ALA A 18 -3.01 4.52 7.22
CA ALA A 18 -4.27 4.16 6.57
C ALA A 18 -4.06 3.08 5.49
N ALA A 19 -3.03 3.23 4.66
CA ALA A 19 -2.66 2.26 3.63
C ALA A 19 -2.36 0.88 4.22
N GLN A 20 -1.59 0.83 5.31
CA GLN A 20 -1.29 -0.43 6.01
C GLN A 20 -2.56 -1.11 6.53
N ARG A 21 -3.45 -0.37 7.20
CA ARG A 21 -4.74 -0.92 7.68
C ARG A 21 -5.63 -1.40 6.53
N LYS A 22 -5.68 -0.65 5.42
CA LYS A 22 -6.47 -1.02 4.23
C LYS A 22 -5.93 -2.29 3.60
N VAL A 23 -4.61 -2.42 3.47
CA VAL A 23 -3.95 -3.64 2.99
C VAL A 23 -4.25 -4.83 3.89
N GLU A 24 -4.13 -4.68 5.21
CA GLU A 24 -4.47 -5.75 6.16
C GLU A 24 -5.93 -6.19 6.01
N LEU A 25 -6.87 -5.25 5.92
CA LEU A 25 -8.29 -5.52 5.74
C LEU A 25 -8.56 -6.28 4.44
N VAL A 26 -8.04 -5.79 3.30
CA VAL A 26 -8.30 -6.39 1.99
C VAL A 26 -7.66 -7.77 1.90
N MET A 27 -6.44 -7.95 2.41
CA MET A 27 -5.81 -9.27 2.48
C MET A 27 -6.65 -10.25 3.30
N ALA A 28 -7.20 -9.82 4.44
CA ALA A 28 -8.08 -10.67 5.24
C ALA A 28 -9.36 -11.05 4.48
N MET A 29 -9.95 -10.12 3.73
CA MET A 29 -11.12 -10.40 2.88
C MET A 29 -10.80 -11.40 1.77
N ILE A 30 -9.64 -11.26 1.10
CA ILE A 30 -9.20 -12.19 0.06
C ILE A 30 -8.97 -13.59 0.66
N TYR A 31 -8.36 -13.68 1.85
CA TYR A 31 -8.16 -14.96 2.52
C TYR A 31 -9.45 -15.61 3.03
N ASP A 32 -10.54 -14.86 3.16
CA ASP A 32 -11.87 -15.38 3.52
C ASP A 32 -12.63 -15.96 2.31
N ILE A 33 -12.15 -15.75 1.08
CA ILE A 33 -12.71 -16.35 -0.14
C ILE A 33 -12.48 -17.87 -0.12
N ALA A 34 -13.56 -18.64 -0.20
CA ALA A 34 -13.51 -20.11 -0.14
C ALA A 34 -13.10 -20.77 -1.46
N ASP A 35 -13.37 -20.13 -2.61
CA ASP A 35 -12.98 -20.63 -3.92
C ASP A 35 -11.51 -20.30 -4.22
N GLU A 36 -10.67 -21.32 -4.33
CA GLU A 36 -9.21 -21.17 -4.45
C GLU A 36 -8.79 -20.47 -5.75
N GLU A 37 -9.51 -20.69 -6.85
CA GLU A 37 -9.24 -20.05 -8.14
C GLU A 37 -9.53 -18.55 -8.05
N THR A 38 -10.72 -18.18 -7.57
CA THR A 38 -11.11 -16.78 -7.33
C THR A 38 -10.17 -16.11 -6.33
N GLN A 39 -9.84 -16.77 -5.22
CA GLN A 39 -8.89 -16.25 -4.24
C GLN A 39 -7.52 -15.96 -4.90
N GLY A 40 -7.04 -16.88 -5.74
CA GLY A 40 -5.79 -16.73 -6.48
C GLY A 40 -5.78 -15.50 -7.41
N GLU A 41 -6.88 -15.25 -8.11
CA GLU A 41 -7.03 -14.07 -8.98
C GLU A 41 -6.94 -12.77 -8.17
N TYR A 42 -7.68 -12.67 -7.06
CA TYR A 42 -7.65 -11.51 -6.18
C TYR A 42 -6.27 -11.29 -5.56
N LEU A 43 -5.60 -12.36 -5.10
CA LEU A 43 -4.23 -12.27 -4.57
C LEU A 43 -3.26 -11.73 -5.63
N SER A 44 -3.36 -12.22 -6.86
CA SER A 44 -2.52 -11.76 -7.97
C SER A 44 -2.79 -10.30 -8.33
N GLY A 45 -4.05 -9.88 -8.39
CA GLY A 45 -4.43 -8.49 -8.62
C GLY A 45 -3.96 -7.55 -7.50
N PHE A 46 -3.93 -8.03 -6.26
CA PHE A 46 -3.59 -7.23 -5.09
C PHE A 46 -2.09 -7.13 -4.79
N GLU A 47 -1.27 -8.02 -5.37
CA GLU A 47 0.18 -8.13 -5.09
C GLU A 47 0.90 -6.78 -5.25
N GLN A 48 0.64 -6.04 -6.33
CA GLN A 48 1.29 -4.76 -6.61
C GLN A 48 0.88 -3.67 -5.60
N ILE A 49 -0.36 -3.71 -5.10
CA ILE A 49 -0.86 -2.76 -4.08
C ILE A 49 -0.14 -3.00 -2.76
N ASN A 50 -0.04 -4.26 -2.34
CA ASN A 50 0.69 -4.64 -1.12
C ASN A 50 2.17 -4.25 -1.20
N ALA A 51 2.81 -4.48 -2.34
CA ALA A 51 4.20 -4.09 -2.58
C ALA A 51 4.39 -2.56 -2.53
N ALA A 52 3.49 -1.79 -3.16
CA ALA A 52 3.55 -0.33 -3.15
C ALA A 52 3.37 0.25 -1.73
N ALA A 53 2.44 -0.28 -0.94
CA ALA A 53 2.21 0.14 0.44
C ALA A 53 3.42 -0.17 1.35
N SER A 54 4.01 -1.37 1.20
CA SER A 54 5.22 -1.78 1.92
C SER A 54 6.40 -0.87 1.56
N HIS A 55 6.62 -0.65 0.26
CA HIS A 55 7.67 0.23 -0.23
C HIS A 55 7.51 1.66 0.26
N LEU A 56 6.28 2.20 0.29
CA LEU A 56 6.02 3.54 0.81
C LEU A 56 6.47 3.69 2.26
N SER A 57 6.10 2.72 3.11
CA SER A 57 6.46 2.72 4.54
C SER A 57 7.98 2.66 4.72
N GLU A 58 8.65 1.74 4.03
CA GLU A 58 10.10 1.58 4.10
C GLU A 58 10.85 2.81 3.58
N SER A 59 10.46 3.32 2.42
CA SER A 59 11.06 4.52 1.81
C SER A 59 10.86 5.74 2.69
N TYR A 60 9.70 5.91 3.33
CA TYR A 60 9.48 6.99 4.28
C TYR A 60 10.35 6.84 5.54
N VAL A 61 10.55 5.62 6.05
CA VAL A 61 11.45 5.40 7.19
C VAL A 61 12.89 5.78 6.85
N LEU A 62 13.35 5.48 5.63
CA LEU A 62 14.73 5.70 5.17
C LEU A 62 14.99 7.14 4.71
N LYS A 63 14.08 7.71 3.93
CA LYS A 63 14.26 8.97 3.19
C LYS A 63 13.39 10.10 3.75
N GLY A 64 12.27 9.77 4.40
CA GLY A 64 11.28 10.73 4.86
C GLY A 64 10.42 11.27 3.73
N PHE A 65 9.75 12.39 3.99
CA PHE A 65 8.90 13.07 3.01
C PHE A 65 9.74 13.66 1.86
N CYS A 66 9.51 13.17 0.66
CA CYS A 66 10.17 13.59 -0.58
C CYS A 66 9.38 13.10 -1.81
N GLU A 67 9.78 13.55 -3.01
CA GLU A 67 9.14 13.20 -4.29
C GLU A 67 8.92 11.69 -4.49
N GLU A 68 9.84 10.85 -4.03
CA GLU A 68 9.72 9.40 -4.13
C GLU A 68 8.58 8.83 -3.27
N THR A 69 8.44 9.33 -2.03
CA THR A 69 7.35 8.87 -1.14
C THR A 69 6.01 9.44 -1.58
N GLU A 70 6.00 10.67 -2.10
CA GLU A 70 4.81 11.27 -2.72
C GLU A 70 4.38 10.49 -3.97
N GLY A 71 5.33 10.15 -4.84
CA GLY A 71 5.09 9.35 -6.04
C GLY A 71 4.62 7.93 -5.71
N THR A 72 5.22 7.28 -4.72
CA THR A 72 4.80 5.94 -4.27
C THR A 72 3.39 5.96 -3.67
N LEU A 73 3.03 7.00 -2.91
CA LEU A 73 1.66 7.14 -2.39
C LEU A 73 0.64 7.32 -3.53
N ALA A 74 0.97 8.14 -4.53
CA ALA A 74 0.12 8.31 -5.71
C ALA A 74 -0.04 7.00 -6.50
N LEU A 75 1.04 6.23 -6.66
CA LEU A 75 1.01 4.91 -7.27
C LEU A 75 0.11 3.94 -6.49
N TYR A 76 0.29 3.83 -5.17
CA TYR A 76 -0.54 2.99 -4.31
C TYR A 76 -2.03 3.32 -4.47
N ARG A 77 -2.39 4.61 -4.41
CA ARG A 77 -3.79 5.06 -4.57
C ARG A 77 -4.35 4.68 -5.94
N GLY A 78 -3.59 4.91 -7.00
CA GLY A 78 -4.04 4.59 -8.36
C GLY A 78 -4.15 3.09 -8.63
N LEU A 79 -3.33 2.25 -7.98
CA LEU A 79 -3.46 0.80 -8.05
C LEU A 79 -4.69 0.34 -7.25
N LEU A 80 -4.87 0.86 -6.03
CA LEU A 80 -6.00 0.51 -5.17
C LEU A 80 -7.34 0.87 -5.83
N GLU A 81 -7.45 2.08 -6.39
CA GLU A 81 -8.67 2.52 -7.08
C GLU A 81 -9.02 1.60 -8.26
N ARG A 82 -8.02 1.17 -9.05
CA ARG A 82 -8.26 0.23 -10.15
C ARG A 82 -8.71 -1.13 -9.66
N PHE A 83 -8.08 -1.64 -8.61
CA PHE A 83 -8.48 -2.92 -8.01
C PHE A 83 -9.91 -2.86 -7.45
N GLU A 84 -10.26 -1.78 -6.74
CA GLU A 84 -11.63 -1.58 -6.24
C GLU A 84 -12.65 -1.54 -7.40
N GLN A 85 -12.31 -0.91 -8.53
CA GLN A 85 -13.15 -0.89 -9.73
C GLN A 85 -13.26 -2.26 -10.42
N GLU A 86 -12.15 -2.99 -10.56
CA GLU A 86 -12.10 -4.29 -11.24
C GLU A 86 -12.85 -5.38 -10.47
N TYR A 87 -12.86 -5.30 -9.14
CA TYR A 87 -13.42 -6.32 -8.26
C TYR A 87 -14.69 -5.86 -7.52
N GLU A 88 -15.27 -4.71 -7.90
CA GLU A 88 -16.51 -4.14 -7.33
C GLU A 88 -16.47 -3.94 -5.79
N LEU A 89 -15.33 -3.49 -5.25
CA LEU A 89 -15.07 -3.29 -3.82
C LEU A 89 -15.21 -1.83 -3.35
#